data_AF-A0A929RGX2-F1
#
_entry.id   AF-A0A929RGX2-F1
#
_cell.length_a   1.000
_cell.length_b   1.000
_cell.length_c   1.000
_cell.angle_alpha   90.00
_cell.angle_beta   90.00
_cell.angle_gamma   90.00
#
_symmetry.space_group_name_H-M   'P 1'
#
loop_
_entity.id
_entity.type
_entity.pdbx_description
1 polymer ?
#
loop_
_entity_poly.entity_id
_entity_poly.type
_entity_poly.pdbx_seq_one_letter_code
_entity_poly.pdbx_strand_id
1 'polypeptide(L)'
;MSENIEDLKARLAEAEAAAKAAEAEAARAKAEALRLQLEAAGAAADTPAAAADAETAEAQAARAAADTLRSQVEAAETTPEAPAAASEAAQASSKVSGGLSAFASGIKAAYSWDVPAVTIGTLIEDGTRVPGVSAKMSLPMFNRHLLVAGATGTGKTRTLQLIAEGLSANGSSVLLCDVKGDLTGLAEAGTSSDKLLSRTAANGQAWAPSSFPIELLSLGGADAQFPGVPVRAEVSDFGPILLARALSLNTTQEQALQLIFAWADGQGLELVDLPDLRAVISFLTSEDGKDELATIGGVSKATAGVILRALT
;
A
#
# COMPACT_ATOMS: atom_id res chain seq x y z
N MET A 1 -24.54 38.59 77.33
CA MET A 1 -23.31 38.58 76.51
C MET A 1 -23.73 38.82 75.08
N SER A 2 -23.75 40.07 74.65
CA SER A 2 -24.09 40.47 73.27
C SER A 2 -22.83 40.34 72.43
N GLU A 3 -22.75 39.32 71.58
CA GLU A 3 -21.67 39.18 70.62
C GLU A 3 -21.66 40.41 69.70
N ASN A 4 -20.49 41.06 69.61
CA ASN A 4 -20.29 42.26 68.78
C ASN A 4 -20.31 41.84 67.30
N ILE A 5 -21.01 42.58 66.45
CA ILE A 5 -21.18 42.29 65.01
C ILE A 5 -19.81 42.20 64.30
N GLU A 6 -18.81 42.93 64.78
CA GLU A 6 -17.43 42.83 64.26
C GLU A 6 -16.80 41.46 64.50
N ASP A 7 -17.08 40.83 65.63
CA ASP A 7 -16.56 39.51 66.00
C ASP A 7 -17.18 38.40 65.14
N LEU A 8 -18.47 38.53 64.82
CA LEU A 8 -19.15 37.62 63.88
C LEU A 8 -18.64 37.75 62.44
N LYS A 9 -18.30 38.97 62.01
CA LYS A 9 -17.68 39.20 60.69
C LYS A 9 -16.27 38.62 60.60
N ALA A 10 -15.49 38.76 61.67
CA ALA A 10 -14.16 38.16 61.74
C ALA A 10 -14.23 36.63 61.65
N ARG A 11 -15.15 36.00 62.40
CA ARG A 11 -15.36 34.54 62.36
C ARG A 11 -15.88 34.03 61.02
N LEU A 12 -16.71 34.80 60.31
CA LEU A 12 -17.14 34.46 58.94
C LEU A 12 -15.96 34.49 57.97
N ALA A 13 -15.13 35.53 58.01
CA ALA A 13 -13.96 35.66 57.14
C ALA A 13 -12.93 34.53 57.41
N GLU A 14 -12.73 34.16 58.68
CA GLU A 14 -11.90 33.01 59.04
C GLU A 14 -12.48 31.69 58.53
N ALA A 15 -13.80 31.51 58.62
CA ALA A 15 -14.47 30.30 58.11
C ALA A 15 -14.39 30.19 56.58
N GLU A 16 -14.57 31.29 55.85
CA GLU A 16 -14.44 31.32 54.38
C GLU A 16 -12.99 31.09 53.93
N ALA A 17 -12.01 31.65 54.64
CA ALA A 17 -10.60 31.40 54.40
C ALA A 17 -10.23 29.93 54.65
N ALA A 18 -10.75 29.33 55.73
CA ALA A 18 -10.56 27.92 56.05
C ALA A 18 -11.20 27.00 55.00
N ALA A 19 -12.42 27.32 54.53
CA ALA A 19 -13.10 26.56 53.48
C ALA A 19 -12.32 26.60 52.15
N LYS A 20 -11.84 27.78 51.74
CA LYS A 20 -11.04 27.94 50.53
C LYS A 20 -9.70 27.21 50.60
N ALA A 21 -9.07 27.18 51.77
CA ALA A 21 -7.85 26.40 51.99
C ALA A 21 -8.10 24.88 51.89
N ALA A 22 -9.20 24.40 52.47
CA ALA A 22 -9.59 22.98 52.41
C ALA A 22 -9.93 22.53 50.98
N GLU A 23 -10.64 23.35 50.20
CA GLU A 23 -10.91 23.06 48.79
C GLU A 23 -9.63 23.01 47.94
N ALA A 24 -8.68 23.91 48.20
CA ALA A 24 -7.39 23.92 47.51
C ALA A 24 -6.53 22.69 47.85
N GLU A 25 -6.56 22.24 49.11
CA GLU A 25 -5.87 21.01 49.53
C GLU A 25 -6.52 19.76 48.91
N ALA A 26 -7.86 19.68 48.89
CA ALA A 26 -8.58 18.60 48.23
C ALA A 26 -8.32 18.55 46.71
N ALA A 27 -8.25 19.70 46.04
CA ALA A 27 -7.92 19.78 44.62
C ALA A 27 -6.48 19.32 44.32
N ARG A 28 -5.52 19.69 45.18
CA ARG A 28 -4.12 19.24 45.07
C ARG A 28 -3.99 17.72 45.29
N ALA A 29 -4.65 17.19 46.32
CA ALA A 29 -4.67 15.75 46.59
C ALA A 29 -5.29 14.95 45.43
N LYS A 30 -6.36 15.47 44.81
CA LYS A 30 -6.97 14.85 43.63
C LYS A 30 -6.05 14.88 42.40
N ALA A 31 -5.33 15.98 42.19
CA ALA A 31 -4.35 16.09 41.11
C ALA A 31 -3.14 15.15 41.32
N GLU A 32 -2.67 15.01 42.55
CA GLU A 32 -1.59 14.07 42.91
C GLU A 32 -2.03 12.61 42.76
N ALA A 33 -3.25 12.26 43.15
CA ALA A 33 -3.83 10.94 42.93
C ALA A 33 -3.96 10.60 41.43
N LEU A 34 -4.38 11.56 40.60
CA LEU A 34 -4.43 11.42 39.14
C LEU A 34 -3.03 11.27 38.53
N ARG A 35 -2.04 11.99 39.06
CA ARG A 35 -0.63 11.85 38.66
C ARG A 35 -0.08 10.47 39.02
N LEU A 36 -0.34 9.97 40.22
CA LEU A 36 0.05 8.62 40.65
C LEU A 36 -0.67 7.53 39.83
N GLN A 37 -1.93 7.74 39.45
CA GLN A 37 -2.64 6.85 38.51
C GLN A 37 -2.02 6.87 37.10
N LEU A 38 -1.57 8.03 36.62
CA LEU A 38 -0.85 8.18 35.34
C LEU A 38 0.54 7.51 35.39
N GLU A 39 1.28 7.68 36.49
CA GLU A 39 2.58 7.02 36.69
C GLU A 39 2.43 5.51 36.85
N ALA A 40 1.39 5.02 37.53
CA ALA A 40 1.08 3.59 37.63
C ALA A 40 0.59 2.99 36.29
N ALA A 41 -0.20 3.75 35.52
CA ALA A 41 -0.61 3.35 34.16
C ALA A 41 0.58 3.38 33.19
N GLY A 42 1.52 4.31 33.35
CA GLY A 42 2.78 4.36 32.63
C GLY A 42 3.70 3.18 32.95
N ALA A 43 3.81 2.78 34.22
CA ALA A 43 4.56 1.61 34.65
C ALA A 43 3.91 0.28 34.19
N ALA A 44 2.57 0.23 34.08
CA ALA A 44 1.86 -0.90 33.46
C ALA A 44 1.99 -0.91 31.92
N ALA A 45 2.23 0.25 31.31
CA ALA A 45 2.49 0.44 29.88
C ALA A 45 3.97 0.28 29.49
N ASP A 46 4.85 -0.20 30.39
CA ASP A 46 6.23 -0.61 30.07
C ASP A 46 6.33 -2.12 29.71
N THR A 47 5.20 -2.77 29.46
CA THR A 47 5.12 -4.14 28.90
C THR A 47 4.88 -4.23 27.36
N PRO A 48 4.59 -3.15 26.59
CA PRO A 48 4.62 -3.19 25.12
C PRO A 48 5.85 -2.54 24.46
N ALA A 49 6.86 -2.06 25.21
CA ALA A 49 8.10 -1.55 24.59
C ALA A 49 8.94 -2.68 23.97
N ALA A 50 8.90 -3.89 24.53
CA ALA A 50 9.64 -5.05 24.02
C ALA A 50 9.16 -5.53 22.63
N ALA A 51 7.91 -5.26 22.23
CA ALA A 51 7.38 -5.69 20.93
C ALA A 51 7.73 -4.71 19.79
N ALA A 52 7.67 -3.39 20.05
CA ALA A 52 8.04 -2.37 19.07
C ALA A 52 9.57 -2.27 18.90
N ASP A 53 10.34 -2.46 19.98
CA ASP A 53 11.81 -2.55 19.89
C ASP A 53 12.26 -3.86 19.25
N ALA A 54 11.53 -4.97 19.44
CA ALA A 54 11.79 -6.23 18.72
C ALA A 54 11.49 -6.10 17.22
N GLU A 55 10.37 -5.49 16.83
CA GLU A 55 10.00 -5.30 15.42
C GLU A 55 10.94 -4.30 14.72
N THR A 56 11.41 -3.27 15.45
CA THR A 56 12.41 -2.32 14.97
C THR A 56 13.81 -2.95 14.91
N ALA A 57 14.19 -3.79 15.88
CA ALA A 57 15.45 -4.53 15.89
C ALA A 57 15.48 -5.65 14.83
N GLU A 58 14.36 -6.32 14.57
CA GLU A 58 14.20 -7.35 13.55
C GLU A 58 14.21 -6.72 12.15
N ALA A 59 13.60 -5.55 11.97
CA ALA A 59 13.72 -4.75 10.75
C ALA A 59 15.15 -4.21 10.53
N GLN A 60 15.85 -3.77 11.59
CA GLN A 60 17.25 -3.33 11.51
C GLN A 60 18.20 -4.51 11.26
N ALA A 61 17.96 -5.67 11.86
CA ALA A 61 18.71 -6.90 11.62
C ALA A 61 18.47 -7.43 10.20
N ALA A 62 17.25 -7.37 9.68
CA ALA A 62 16.94 -7.72 8.29
C ALA A 62 17.63 -6.76 7.29
N ARG A 63 17.73 -5.47 7.62
CA ARG A 63 18.42 -4.47 6.80
C ARG A 63 19.95 -4.66 6.84
N ALA A 64 20.50 -4.92 8.02
CA ALA A 64 21.92 -5.27 8.19
C ALA A 64 22.29 -6.60 7.52
N ALA A 65 21.40 -7.59 7.54
CA ALA A 65 21.56 -8.86 6.83
C ALA A 65 21.50 -8.64 5.31
N ALA A 66 20.59 -7.80 4.81
CA ALA A 66 20.50 -7.43 3.40
C ALA A 66 21.72 -6.64 2.92
N ASP A 67 22.25 -5.73 3.75
CA ASP A 67 23.47 -4.98 3.43
C ASP A 67 24.73 -5.86 3.51
N THR A 68 24.79 -6.80 4.46
CA THR A 68 25.85 -7.83 4.51
C THR A 68 25.82 -8.74 3.29
N LEU A 69 24.62 -9.15 2.84
CA LEU A 69 24.45 -9.94 1.62
C LEU A 69 24.88 -9.13 0.39
N ARG A 70 24.55 -7.83 0.33
CA ARG A 70 24.99 -6.92 -0.74
C ARG A 70 26.52 -6.82 -0.77
N SER A 71 27.17 -6.64 0.37
CA SER A 71 28.64 -6.58 0.47
C SER A 71 29.32 -7.91 0.14
N GLN A 72 28.70 -9.05 0.47
CA GLN A 72 29.21 -10.38 0.08
C GLN A 72 29.07 -10.66 -1.42
N VAL A 73 28.00 -10.16 -2.05
CA VAL A 73 27.80 -10.22 -3.51
C VAL A 73 28.78 -9.31 -4.23
N GLU A 74 29.01 -8.08 -3.74
CA GLU A 74 29.99 -7.15 -4.31
C GLU A 74 31.45 -7.63 -4.14
N ALA A 75 31.77 -8.34 -3.06
CA ALA A 75 33.09 -8.96 -2.86
C ALA A 75 33.29 -10.19 -3.77
N ALA A 76 32.24 -10.98 -4.02
CA ALA A 76 32.29 -12.14 -4.92
C ALA A 76 32.43 -11.75 -6.40
N GLU A 77 32.05 -10.53 -6.78
CA GLU A 77 32.20 -9.99 -8.15
C GLU A 77 33.65 -9.58 -8.52
N THR A 78 34.61 -9.61 -7.60
CA THR A 78 36.00 -9.19 -7.87
C THR A 78 37.00 -10.33 -8.11
N THR A 79 36.58 -11.59 -8.11
CA THR A 79 37.48 -12.73 -8.38
C THR A 79 37.16 -13.37 -9.74
N PRO A 80 38.07 -13.35 -10.72
CA PRO A 80 37.84 -14.03 -11.99
C PRO A 80 38.17 -15.53 -11.85
N GLU A 81 37.19 -16.40 -12.09
CA GLU A 81 37.43 -17.86 -12.15
C GLU A 81 37.19 -18.41 -13.58
N ALA A 82 38.21 -19.11 -14.07
CA ALA A 82 38.27 -19.80 -15.36
C ALA A 82 37.74 -21.26 -15.23
N PRO A 83 37.38 -21.95 -16.33
CA PRO A 83 36.50 -23.12 -16.27
C PRO A 83 37.25 -24.42 -15.96
N ALA A 84 36.69 -25.25 -15.07
CA ALA A 84 37.14 -26.62 -14.83
C ALA A 84 36.15 -27.64 -15.39
N ALA A 85 36.71 -28.66 -16.04
CA ALA A 85 36.04 -29.76 -16.71
C ALA A 85 35.66 -30.92 -15.76
N ALA A 86 34.57 -31.60 -16.13
CA ALA A 86 34.20 -33.01 -15.98
C ALA A 86 34.66 -33.84 -14.75
N SER A 87 33.68 -34.48 -14.10
CA SER A 87 33.80 -35.86 -13.63
C SER A 87 32.44 -36.54 -13.56
N GLU A 88 32.45 -37.82 -13.94
CA GLU A 88 31.32 -38.73 -14.13
C GLU A 88 30.73 -39.32 -12.84
N ALA A 89 29.50 -39.80 -13.01
CA ALA A 89 28.88 -41.00 -12.43
C ALA A 89 28.40 -40.99 -10.96
N ALA A 90 27.08 -40.92 -10.80
CA ALA A 90 26.35 -41.88 -9.97
C ALA A 90 25.00 -42.20 -10.62
N GLN A 91 24.89 -43.45 -11.09
CA GLN A 91 23.69 -44.04 -11.66
C GLN A 91 22.64 -44.32 -10.58
N ALA A 92 21.41 -43.89 -10.82
CA ALA A 92 20.21 -44.58 -10.37
C ALA A 92 19.15 -44.44 -11.45
N SER A 93 19.25 -45.30 -12.46
CA SER A 93 18.25 -45.47 -13.50
C SER A 93 17.00 -46.14 -12.93
N SER A 94 15.84 -45.48 -13.04
CA SER A 94 14.56 -46.18 -13.11
C SER A 94 13.75 -45.67 -14.30
N LYS A 95 13.79 -46.47 -15.37
CA LYS A 95 12.84 -46.66 -16.47
C LYS A 95 12.06 -45.45 -17.01
N VAL A 96 12.47 -45.02 -18.21
CA VAL A 96 11.59 -44.38 -19.19
C VAL A 96 10.73 -45.47 -19.86
N SER A 97 9.43 -45.43 -19.59
CA SER A 97 8.38 -45.98 -20.47
C SER A 97 7.11 -45.12 -20.33
N GLY A 98 6.94 -44.17 -21.25
CA GLY A 98 5.62 -43.73 -21.75
C GLY A 98 4.60 -43.11 -20.79
N GLY A 99 4.99 -42.53 -19.65
CA GLY A 99 4.05 -41.91 -18.72
C GLY A 99 4.68 -40.81 -17.88
N LEU A 100 3.84 -39.87 -17.41
CA LEU A 100 4.23 -38.84 -16.44
C LEU A 100 4.58 -39.50 -15.09
N SER A 101 5.51 -38.92 -14.34
CA SER A 101 5.76 -39.31 -12.94
C SER A 101 4.48 -39.17 -12.10
N ALA A 102 4.42 -39.81 -10.93
CA ALA A 102 3.30 -39.64 -10.02
C ALA A 102 3.13 -38.17 -9.59
N PHE A 103 4.24 -37.46 -9.37
CA PHE A 103 4.25 -36.04 -9.05
C PHE A 103 3.75 -35.19 -10.22
N ALA A 104 4.31 -35.40 -11.42
CA ALA A 104 3.89 -34.68 -12.63
C ALA A 104 2.42 -34.93 -12.98
N SER A 105 1.93 -36.16 -12.76
CA SER A 105 0.51 -36.51 -12.91
C SER A 105 -0.35 -35.77 -11.88
N GLY A 106 0.10 -35.69 -10.63
CA GLY A 106 -0.55 -34.94 -9.56
C GLY A 106 -0.63 -33.44 -9.87
N ILE A 107 0.47 -32.83 -10.31
CA ILE A 107 0.51 -31.41 -10.73
C ILE A 107 -0.43 -31.17 -11.91
N LYS A 108 -0.40 -32.03 -12.93
CA LYS A 108 -1.29 -31.92 -14.09
C LYS A 108 -2.77 -31.96 -13.68
N ALA A 109 -3.13 -32.84 -12.74
CA ALA A 109 -4.48 -32.92 -12.21
C ALA A 109 -4.84 -31.69 -11.36
N ALA A 110 -3.95 -31.22 -10.48
CA ALA A 110 -4.18 -30.12 -9.57
C ALA A 110 -4.36 -28.76 -10.27
N TYR A 111 -3.72 -28.57 -11.43
CA TYR A 111 -3.85 -27.36 -12.24
C TYR A 111 -4.77 -27.54 -13.46
N SER A 112 -5.66 -28.54 -13.41
CA SER A 112 -6.73 -28.74 -14.38
C SER A 112 -7.95 -27.94 -13.97
N TRP A 113 -8.40 -27.05 -14.85
CA TRP A 113 -9.57 -26.20 -14.62
C TRP A 113 -10.61 -26.48 -15.71
N ASP A 114 -11.89 -26.50 -15.32
CA ASP A 114 -13.06 -26.56 -16.20
C ASP A 114 -13.51 -25.16 -16.67
N VAL A 115 -12.93 -24.13 -16.08
CA VAL A 115 -13.08 -22.72 -16.44
C VAL A 115 -11.84 -22.20 -17.20
N PRO A 116 -11.96 -21.08 -17.93
CA PRO A 116 -10.81 -20.44 -18.55
C PRO A 116 -9.68 -20.15 -17.55
N ALA A 117 -8.44 -20.33 -18.00
CA ALA A 117 -7.25 -20.22 -17.14
C ALA A 117 -6.03 -19.69 -17.91
N VAL A 118 -5.19 -18.92 -17.21
CA VAL A 118 -3.91 -18.41 -17.71
C VAL A 118 -2.80 -19.39 -17.35
N THR A 119 -1.98 -19.77 -18.33
CA THR A 119 -0.84 -20.66 -18.09
C THR A 119 0.34 -19.86 -17.54
N ILE A 120 0.74 -20.13 -16.29
CA ILE A 120 1.80 -19.39 -15.59
C ILE A 120 3.18 -19.97 -15.89
N GLY A 121 3.29 -21.29 -16.00
CA GLY A 121 4.58 -21.95 -16.19
C GLY A 121 4.46 -23.43 -16.51
N THR A 122 5.61 -24.06 -16.74
CA THR A 122 5.74 -25.50 -16.99
C THR A 122 6.52 -26.13 -15.86
N LEU A 123 6.11 -27.32 -15.43
CA LEU A 123 6.80 -28.07 -14.38
C LEU A 123 8.26 -28.32 -14.79
N ILE A 124 9.17 -28.15 -13.84
CA ILE A 124 10.55 -28.61 -13.93
C ILE A 124 10.70 -29.75 -12.93
N GLU A 125 11.07 -30.93 -13.42
CA GLU A 125 11.34 -32.14 -12.65
C GLU A 125 12.77 -32.58 -12.98
N ASP A 126 13.60 -32.79 -11.95
CA ASP A 126 15.02 -33.16 -12.10
C ASP A 126 15.81 -32.24 -13.05
N GLY A 127 15.59 -30.93 -12.93
CA GLY A 127 16.23 -29.90 -13.76
C GLY A 127 15.73 -29.84 -15.21
N THR A 128 14.80 -30.72 -15.60
CA THR A 128 14.25 -30.81 -16.95
C THR A 128 12.81 -30.33 -16.98
N ARG A 129 12.46 -29.53 -17.98
CA ARG A 129 11.06 -29.12 -18.20
C ARG A 129 10.24 -30.33 -18.63
N VAL A 130 9.00 -30.42 -18.15
CA VAL A 130 8.05 -31.48 -18.50
C VAL A 130 6.92 -30.89 -19.37
N PRO A 131 7.08 -30.83 -20.71
CA PRO A 131 6.04 -30.33 -21.60
C PRO A 131 4.69 -31.01 -21.38
N GLY A 132 3.62 -30.22 -21.43
CA GLY A 132 2.25 -30.73 -21.20
C GLY A 132 1.84 -30.85 -19.72
N VAL A 133 2.74 -30.54 -18.78
CA VAL A 133 2.43 -30.37 -17.35
C VAL A 133 2.66 -28.91 -16.97
N SER A 134 1.60 -28.11 -17.03
CA SER A 134 1.66 -26.67 -16.80
C SER A 134 0.93 -26.26 -15.55
N ALA A 135 1.52 -25.32 -14.80
CA ALA A 135 0.81 -24.60 -13.76
C ALA A 135 -0.09 -23.55 -14.41
N LYS A 136 -1.38 -23.56 -14.05
CA LYS A 136 -2.40 -22.66 -14.60
C LYS A 136 -3.18 -21.99 -13.48
N MET A 137 -3.55 -20.74 -13.69
CA MET A 137 -4.39 -19.98 -12.77
C MET A 137 -5.74 -19.72 -13.44
N SER A 138 -6.83 -20.28 -12.90
CA SER A 138 -8.19 -20.00 -13.38
C SER A 138 -8.51 -18.51 -13.28
N LEU A 139 -9.25 -17.94 -14.24
CA LEU A 139 -9.61 -16.53 -14.22
C LEU A 139 -10.24 -16.04 -12.90
N PRO A 140 -11.16 -16.78 -12.25
CA PRO A 140 -11.74 -16.33 -10.98
C PRO A 140 -10.73 -16.16 -9.84
N MET A 141 -9.56 -16.79 -9.90
CA MET A 141 -8.51 -16.61 -8.88
C MET A 141 -7.87 -15.22 -8.96
N PHE A 142 -7.94 -14.53 -10.10
CA PHE A 142 -7.42 -13.16 -10.23
C PHE A 142 -8.30 -12.10 -9.55
N ASN A 143 -9.47 -12.48 -9.02
CA ASN A 143 -10.23 -11.64 -8.09
C ASN A 143 -9.60 -11.61 -6.67
N ARG A 144 -8.53 -12.38 -6.45
CA ARG A 144 -7.69 -12.29 -5.26
C ARG A 144 -6.43 -11.50 -5.58
N HIS A 145 -5.89 -10.81 -4.58
CA HIS A 145 -4.64 -10.08 -4.74
C HIS A 145 -3.47 -11.03 -5.03
N LEU A 146 -2.62 -10.63 -5.96
CA LEU A 146 -1.43 -11.36 -6.38
C LEU A 146 -0.18 -10.52 -6.11
N LEU A 147 0.86 -11.15 -5.55
CA LEU A 147 2.18 -10.55 -5.39
C LEU A 147 3.18 -11.25 -6.31
N VAL A 148 3.77 -10.49 -7.25
CA VAL A 148 4.89 -10.95 -8.08
C VAL A 148 6.19 -10.37 -7.53
N ALA A 149 6.96 -11.20 -6.83
CA ALA A 149 8.22 -10.82 -6.19
C ALA A 149 9.43 -11.55 -6.80
N GLY A 150 10.62 -10.96 -6.64
CA GLY A 150 11.88 -11.52 -7.13
C GLY A 150 12.97 -10.45 -7.24
N ALA A 151 14.24 -10.87 -7.32
CA ALA A 151 15.36 -9.95 -7.51
C ALA A 151 15.29 -9.21 -8.87
N THR A 152 16.13 -8.20 -9.06
CA THR A 152 16.24 -7.53 -10.37
C THR A 152 16.71 -8.55 -11.42
N GLY A 153 16.10 -8.51 -12.61
CA GLY A 153 16.45 -9.43 -13.70
C GLY A 153 15.80 -10.81 -13.64
N THR A 154 15.05 -11.17 -12.58
CA THR A 154 14.43 -12.51 -12.45
C THR A 154 13.10 -12.67 -13.20
N GLY A 155 12.72 -11.68 -14.02
CA GLY A 155 11.56 -11.81 -14.91
C GLY A 155 10.23 -11.29 -14.37
N LYS A 156 10.20 -10.48 -13.29
CA LYS A 156 8.96 -9.87 -12.76
C LYS A 156 8.09 -9.23 -13.85
N THR A 157 8.68 -8.37 -14.68
CA THR A 157 7.99 -7.72 -15.80
C THR A 157 7.47 -8.72 -16.83
N ARG A 158 8.24 -9.79 -17.13
CA ARG A 158 7.81 -10.84 -18.05
C ARG A 158 6.64 -11.66 -17.51
N THR A 159 6.60 -11.89 -16.20
CA THR A 159 5.46 -12.53 -15.54
C THR A 159 4.22 -11.64 -15.60
N LEU A 160 4.37 -10.33 -15.36
CA LEU A 160 3.27 -9.38 -15.51
C LEU A 160 2.73 -9.31 -16.95
N GLN A 161 3.62 -9.28 -17.95
CA GLN A 161 3.24 -9.35 -19.37
C GLN A 161 2.44 -10.62 -19.65
N LEU A 162 2.95 -11.80 -19.29
CA LEU A 162 2.26 -13.07 -19.49
C LEU A 162 0.85 -13.08 -18.86
N ILE A 163 0.70 -12.51 -17.67
CA ILE A 163 -0.60 -12.44 -17.00
C ILE A 163 -1.53 -11.48 -17.72
N ALA A 164 -1.04 -10.28 -18.09
CA ALA A 164 -1.83 -9.29 -18.80
C ALA A 164 -2.31 -9.78 -20.17
N GLU A 165 -1.40 -10.40 -20.95
CA GLU A 165 -1.70 -11.07 -22.22
C GLU A 165 -2.77 -12.16 -22.02
N GLY A 166 -2.59 -13.02 -21.01
CA GLY A 166 -3.51 -14.10 -20.71
C GLY A 166 -4.91 -13.60 -20.32
N LEU A 167 -4.99 -12.57 -19.48
CA LEU A 167 -6.26 -11.96 -19.08
C LEU A 167 -6.95 -11.27 -20.27
N SER A 168 -6.20 -10.49 -21.05
CA SER A 168 -6.72 -9.80 -22.24
C SER A 168 -7.23 -10.79 -23.30
N ALA A 169 -6.48 -11.87 -23.57
CA ALA A 169 -6.89 -12.93 -24.51
C ALA A 169 -8.17 -13.66 -24.07
N ASN A 170 -8.50 -13.64 -22.77
CA ASN A 170 -9.72 -14.19 -22.23
C ASN A 170 -10.84 -13.14 -22.05
N GLY A 171 -10.66 -11.92 -22.55
CA GLY A 171 -11.66 -10.85 -22.52
C GLY A 171 -11.70 -10.04 -21.23
N SER A 172 -10.75 -10.22 -20.31
CA SER A 172 -10.63 -9.41 -19.09
C SER A 172 -9.82 -8.14 -19.36
N SER A 173 -10.37 -6.99 -18.97
CA SER A 173 -9.63 -5.72 -18.99
C SER A 173 -8.54 -5.71 -17.93
N VAL A 174 -7.37 -5.17 -18.27
CA VAL A 174 -6.21 -5.08 -17.36
C VAL A 174 -5.72 -3.64 -17.34
N LEU A 175 -5.69 -3.03 -16.16
CA LEU A 175 -5.06 -1.72 -15.94
C LEU A 175 -3.67 -1.92 -15.33
N LEU A 176 -2.64 -1.36 -15.97
CA LEU A 176 -1.25 -1.49 -15.55
C LEU A 176 -0.62 -0.10 -15.41
N CYS A 177 0.10 0.10 -14.31
CA CYS A 177 0.97 1.27 -14.15
C CYS A 177 2.39 0.89 -14.62
N ASP A 178 2.79 1.39 -15.79
CA ASP A 178 4.09 1.08 -16.38
C ASP A 178 5.13 2.16 -16.04
N VAL A 179 5.73 2.04 -14.86
CA VAL A 179 6.72 3.01 -14.37
C VAL A 179 8.01 3.04 -15.21
N LYS A 180 8.35 1.93 -15.88
CA LYS A 180 9.61 1.79 -16.64
C LYS A 180 9.44 1.88 -18.15
N GLY A 181 8.22 1.79 -18.65
CA GLY A 181 7.93 1.71 -20.09
C GLY A 181 8.11 0.31 -20.68
N ASP A 182 8.34 -0.71 -19.85
CA ASP A 182 8.66 -2.07 -20.31
C ASP A 182 7.42 -2.85 -20.80
N LEU A 183 6.21 -2.39 -20.47
CA LEU A 183 4.92 -3.06 -20.77
C LEU A 183 4.23 -2.48 -22.01
N THR A 184 4.53 -1.24 -22.40
CA THR A 184 3.97 -0.60 -23.60
C THR A 184 4.19 -1.41 -24.89
N GLY A 185 5.26 -2.21 -24.95
CA GLY A 185 5.55 -3.11 -26.08
C GLY A 185 4.52 -4.22 -26.32
N LEU A 186 3.56 -4.43 -25.40
CA LEU A 186 2.44 -5.36 -25.60
C LEU A 186 1.51 -4.95 -26.76
N ALA A 187 1.57 -3.69 -27.21
CA ALA A 187 0.79 -3.18 -28.34
C ALA A 187 1.33 -3.67 -29.70
N GLU A 188 2.58 -4.13 -29.74
CA GLU A 188 3.28 -4.51 -30.97
C GLU A 188 3.54 -6.01 -31.00
N ALA A 189 3.51 -6.57 -32.21
CA ALA A 189 3.85 -7.96 -32.41
C ALA A 189 5.33 -8.21 -32.11
N GLY A 190 5.62 -9.03 -31.09
CA GLY A 190 7.00 -9.26 -30.63
C GLY A 190 7.91 -9.90 -31.69
N THR A 191 9.17 -9.47 -31.76
CA THR A 191 10.18 -10.06 -32.66
C THR A 191 10.74 -11.37 -32.09
N SER A 192 10.88 -12.39 -32.93
CA SER A 192 11.50 -13.66 -32.55
C SER A 192 12.99 -13.52 -32.25
N SER A 193 13.52 -14.36 -31.36
CA SER A 193 14.96 -14.56 -31.16
C SER A 193 15.24 -16.02 -30.81
N ASP A 194 16.46 -16.51 -31.07
CA ASP A 194 16.84 -17.90 -30.76
C ASP A 194 16.64 -18.25 -29.29
N LYS A 195 16.94 -17.29 -28.38
CA LYS A 195 16.73 -17.44 -26.94
C LYS A 195 15.24 -17.56 -26.58
N LEU A 196 14.37 -16.84 -27.27
CA LEU A 196 12.92 -16.90 -27.05
C LEU A 196 12.32 -18.20 -27.59
N LEU A 197 12.69 -18.59 -28.81
CA LEU A 197 12.21 -19.80 -29.47
C LEU A 197 12.68 -21.05 -28.74
N SER A 198 13.94 -21.12 -28.33
CA SER A 198 14.45 -22.24 -27.52
C SER A 198 13.74 -22.36 -26.17
N ARG A 199 13.46 -21.23 -25.49
CA ARG A 199 12.73 -21.23 -24.22
C ARG A 199 11.29 -21.71 -24.36
N THR A 200 10.57 -21.20 -25.36
CA THR A 200 9.16 -21.54 -25.58
C THR A 200 8.99 -22.97 -26.08
N ALA A 201 9.85 -23.43 -27.00
CA ALA A 201 9.90 -24.82 -27.43
C ALA A 201 10.16 -25.79 -26.25
N ALA A 202 11.10 -25.46 -25.37
CA ALA A 202 11.38 -26.27 -24.18
C ALA A 202 10.25 -26.26 -23.14
N ASN A 203 9.35 -25.27 -23.16
CA ASN A 203 8.11 -25.26 -22.38
C ASN A 203 6.95 -26.01 -23.09
N GLY A 204 7.16 -26.49 -24.33
CA GLY A 204 6.08 -27.03 -25.16
C GLY A 204 5.11 -25.97 -25.67
N GLN A 205 5.54 -24.71 -25.77
CA GLN A 205 4.73 -23.59 -26.22
C GLN A 205 5.00 -23.31 -27.71
N ALA A 206 3.94 -23.26 -28.51
CA ALA A 206 4.02 -22.77 -29.88
C ALA A 206 4.05 -21.24 -29.85
N TRP A 207 5.25 -20.66 -29.84
CA TRP A 207 5.38 -19.21 -29.87
C TRP A 207 4.96 -18.66 -31.23
N ALA A 208 4.09 -17.66 -31.20
CA ALA A 208 3.73 -16.85 -32.35
C ALA A 208 3.74 -15.37 -31.92
N PRO A 209 4.16 -14.46 -32.79
CA PRO A 209 4.07 -13.04 -32.52
C PRO A 209 2.59 -12.64 -32.41
N SER A 210 2.25 -11.75 -31.47
CA SER A 210 0.89 -11.25 -31.26
C SER A 210 0.95 -9.85 -30.68
N SER A 211 -0.07 -9.05 -30.97
CA SER A 211 -0.32 -7.74 -30.36
C SER A 211 -1.62 -7.77 -29.57
N PHE A 212 -1.74 -6.90 -28.57
CA PHE A 212 -2.90 -6.80 -27.70
C PHE A 212 -3.54 -5.42 -27.79
N PRO A 213 -4.87 -5.31 -27.59
CA PRO A 213 -5.55 -4.01 -27.57
C PRO A 213 -5.04 -3.21 -26.36
N ILE A 214 -4.41 -2.08 -26.62
CA ILE A 214 -3.86 -1.19 -25.59
C ILE A 214 -4.34 0.21 -25.83
N GLU A 215 -4.80 0.83 -24.75
CA GLU A 215 -5.06 2.25 -24.68
C GLU A 215 -4.09 2.85 -23.65
N LEU A 216 -3.27 3.80 -24.10
CA LEU A 216 -2.37 4.51 -23.21
C LEU A 216 -3.15 5.59 -22.47
N LEU A 217 -3.15 5.51 -21.15
CA LEU A 217 -3.76 6.49 -20.28
C LEU A 217 -2.70 7.49 -19.80
N SER A 218 -3.03 8.78 -19.83
CA SER A 218 -2.17 9.85 -19.34
C SER A 218 -2.79 10.52 -18.12
N LEU A 219 -1.96 10.76 -17.10
CA LEU A 219 -2.32 11.57 -15.94
C LEU A 219 -2.02 13.06 -16.16
N GLY A 220 -1.28 13.40 -17.22
CA GLY A 220 -0.96 14.78 -17.53
C GLY A 220 -2.11 15.46 -18.30
N GLY A 221 -2.14 16.79 -18.25
CA GLY A 221 -3.03 17.60 -19.08
C GLY A 221 -2.66 17.53 -20.57
N ALA A 222 -3.26 18.39 -21.39
CA ALA A 222 -3.01 18.44 -22.83
C ALA A 222 -1.52 18.58 -23.21
N ASP A 223 -0.71 19.12 -22.31
CA ASP A 223 0.73 19.35 -22.50
C ASP A 223 1.62 18.23 -21.93
N ALA A 224 1.05 17.06 -21.62
CA ALA A 224 1.81 15.92 -21.10
C ALA A 224 2.91 15.48 -22.08
N GLN A 225 4.11 15.20 -21.54
CA GLN A 225 5.24 14.69 -22.33
C GLN A 225 4.90 13.37 -23.05
N PHE A 226 4.04 12.55 -22.45
CA PHE A 226 3.58 11.28 -23.02
C PHE A 226 2.13 11.42 -23.47
N PRO A 227 1.86 11.29 -24.78
CA PRO A 227 0.50 11.35 -25.30
C PRO A 227 -0.28 10.10 -24.86
N GLY A 228 -1.53 10.31 -24.46
CA GLY A 228 -2.45 9.26 -24.03
C GLY A 228 -3.82 9.85 -23.78
N VAL A 229 -4.82 8.99 -23.60
CA VAL A 229 -6.17 9.41 -23.22
C VAL A 229 -6.11 9.98 -21.80
N PRO A 230 -6.52 11.25 -21.59
CA PRO A 230 -6.48 11.85 -20.26
C PRO A 230 -7.40 11.10 -19.31
N VAL A 231 -6.85 10.61 -18.20
CA VAL A 231 -7.65 10.08 -17.10
C VAL A 231 -8.26 11.26 -16.37
N ARG A 232 -9.58 11.29 -16.28
CA ARG A 232 -10.33 12.30 -15.54
C ARG A 232 -11.02 11.63 -14.37
N ALA A 233 -10.95 12.28 -13.21
CA ALA A 233 -11.70 11.92 -12.02
C ALA A 233 -12.10 13.22 -11.34
N GLU A 234 -13.33 13.28 -10.84
CA GLU A 234 -13.78 14.41 -10.05
C GLU A 234 -13.23 14.30 -8.62
N VAL A 235 -13.06 15.44 -7.96
CA VAL A 235 -12.62 15.45 -6.56
C VAL A 235 -13.65 14.75 -5.66
N SER A 236 -14.94 14.91 -5.97
CA SER A 236 -16.03 14.17 -5.34
C SER A 236 -15.88 12.65 -5.49
N ASP A 237 -15.55 12.15 -6.69
CA ASP A 237 -15.36 10.71 -6.95
C ASP A 237 -14.15 10.13 -6.20
N PHE A 238 -13.08 10.92 -6.06
CA PHE A 238 -11.91 10.50 -5.30
C PHE A 238 -12.21 10.41 -3.80
N GLY A 239 -13.04 11.34 -3.31
CA GLY A 239 -13.51 11.39 -1.94
C GLY A 239 -12.45 11.85 -0.92
N PRO A 240 -12.88 12.22 0.30
CA PRO A 240 -12.03 12.88 1.28
C PRO A 240 -10.93 11.96 1.85
N ILE A 241 -11.18 10.65 1.95
CA ILE A 241 -10.22 9.70 2.54
C ILE A 241 -9.02 9.47 1.62
N LEU A 242 -9.27 9.17 0.34
CA LEU A 242 -8.18 8.97 -0.62
C LEU A 242 -7.45 10.29 -0.86
N LEU A 243 -8.17 11.42 -0.91
CA LEU A 243 -7.56 12.74 -1.04
C LEU A 243 -6.64 13.07 0.13
N ALA A 244 -7.07 12.79 1.36
CA ALA A 244 -6.24 12.99 2.55
C ALA A 244 -4.94 12.16 2.49
N ARG A 245 -5.02 10.89 2.04
CA ARG A 245 -3.84 10.04 1.87
C ARG A 245 -2.92 10.54 0.77
N ALA A 246 -3.45 10.95 -0.37
CA ALA A 246 -2.67 11.51 -1.48
C ALA A 246 -1.93 12.78 -1.06
N LEU A 247 -2.58 13.64 -0.26
CA LEU A 247 -2.03 14.87 0.29
C LEU A 247 -1.19 14.65 1.56
N SER A 248 -1.02 13.40 2.01
CA SER A 248 -0.29 13.04 3.24
C SER A 248 -0.79 13.80 4.48
N LEU A 249 -2.10 13.99 4.59
CA LEU A 249 -2.73 14.64 5.72
C LEU A 249 -2.70 13.74 6.96
N ASN A 250 -2.59 14.37 8.15
CA ASN A 250 -2.74 13.65 9.40
C ASN A 250 -4.22 13.36 9.72
N THR A 251 -4.48 12.53 10.74
CA THR A 251 -5.84 12.10 11.11
C THR A 251 -6.79 13.28 11.40
N THR A 252 -6.32 14.35 12.05
CA THR A 252 -7.15 15.53 12.34
C THR A 252 -7.53 16.28 11.05
N GLN A 253 -6.59 16.40 10.12
CA GLN A 253 -6.82 17.04 8.81
C GLN A 253 -7.72 16.19 7.91
N GLU A 254 -7.55 14.87 7.93
CA GLU A 254 -8.43 13.92 7.23
C GLU A 254 -9.88 14.05 7.74
N GLN A 255 -10.08 14.07 9.06
CA GLN A 255 -11.42 14.27 9.64
C GLN A 255 -12.01 15.62 9.26
N ALA A 256 -11.20 16.69 9.28
CA ALA A 256 -11.65 18.00 8.85
C ALA A 256 -12.03 18.02 7.36
N LEU A 257 -11.26 17.35 6.50
CA LEU A 257 -11.56 17.24 5.07
C LEU A 257 -12.87 16.46 4.83
N GLN A 258 -13.10 15.37 5.57
CA GLN A 258 -14.37 14.63 5.51
C GLN A 258 -15.57 15.51 5.86
N LEU A 259 -15.45 16.34 6.90
CA LEU A 259 -16.49 17.26 7.31
C LEU A 259 -16.75 18.37 6.28
N ILE A 260 -15.69 18.88 5.64
CA ILE A 260 -15.80 19.86 4.55
C ILE A 260 -16.54 19.26 3.35
N PHE A 261 -16.21 18.02 2.96
CA PHE A 261 -16.92 17.31 1.89
C PHE A 261 -18.40 17.10 2.23
N ALA A 262 -18.69 16.62 3.44
CA ALA A 262 -20.08 16.42 3.88
C ALA A 262 -20.90 17.71 3.89
N TRP A 263 -20.28 18.85 4.23
CA TRP A 263 -20.93 20.16 4.13
C TRP A 263 -21.18 20.55 2.67
N ALA A 264 -20.20 20.37 1.78
CA ALA A 264 -20.35 20.67 0.36
C ALA A 264 -21.51 19.86 -0.26
N ASP A 265 -21.57 18.55 0.03
CA ASP A 265 -22.67 17.67 -0.38
C ASP A 265 -24.03 18.16 0.15
N GLY A 266 -24.07 18.58 1.42
CA GLY A 266 -25.29 19.12 2.05
C GLY A 266 -25.80 20.43 1.41
N GLN A 267 -24.90 21.22 0.83
CA GLN A 267 -25.22 22.44 0.09
C GLN A 267 -25.46 22.20 -1.41
N GLY A 268 -25.30 20.96 -1.90
CA GLY A 268 -25.39 20.62 -3.31
C GLY A 268 -24.24 21.19 -4.15
N LEU A 269 -23.07 21.40 -3.54
CA LEU A 269 -21.86 21.87 -4.21
C LEU A 269 -21.04 20.67 -4.66
N GLU A 270 -21.07 20.38 -5.96
CA GLU A 270 -20.25 19.35 -6.58
C GLU A 270 -18.79 19.83 -6.69
N LEU A 271 -17.85 19.02 -6.20
CA LEU A 271 -16.42 19.31 -6.24
C LEU A 271 -15.82 18.62 -7.48
N VAL A 272 -15.78 19.33 -8.60
CA VAL A 272 -15.28 18.78 -9.86
C VAL A 272 -13.75 18.75 -9.84
N ASP A 273 -13.12 19.83 -9.40
CA ASP A 273 -11.66 19.98 -9.40
C ASP A 273 -11.08 20.56 -8.09
N LEU A 274 -9.74 20.67 -8.03
CA LEU A 274 -9.04 21.22 -6.88
C LEU A 274 -9.35 22.72 -6.63
N PRO A 275 -9.49 23.58 -7.67
CA PRO A 275 -10.04 24.92 -7.52
C PRO A 275 -11.39 24.98 -6.79
N ASP A 276 -12.33 24.07 -7.06
CA ASP A 276 -13.63 24.04 -6.37
C ASP A 276 -13.46 23.76 -4.87
N LEU A 277 -12.70 22.71 -4.52
CA LEU A 277 -12.40 22.40 -3.11
C LEU A 277 -11.69 23.56 -2.41
N ARG A 278 -10.77 24.23 -3.12
CA ARG A 278 -10.08 25.43 -2.63
C ARG A 278 -11.07 26.56 -2.37
N ALA A 279 -12.04 26.77 -3.26
CA ALA A 279 -13.07 27.80 -3.11
C ALA A 279 -13.95 27.52 -1.89
N VAL A 280 -14.37 26.27 -1.68
CA VAL A 280 -15.15 25.85 -0.50
C VAL A 280 -14.37 26.12 0.79
N ILE A 281 -13.11 25.69 0.88
CA ILE A 281 -12.27 25.91 2.07
C ILE A 281 -12.06 27.41 2.30
N SER A 282 -11.85 28.18 1.23
CA SER A 282 -11.65 29.63 1.31
C SER A 282 -12.92 30.34 1.79
N PHE A 283 -14.09 29.92 1.32
CA PHE A 283 -15.38 30.43 1.79
C PHE A 283 -15.59 30.11 3.27
N LEU A 284 -15.44 28.86 3.69
CA LEU A 284 -15.63 28.44 5.08
C LEU A 284 -14.68 29.16 6.06
N THR A 285 -13.50 29.55 5.61
CA THR A 285 -12.53 30.29 6.43
C THR A 285 -12.65 31.81 6.33
N SER A 286 -13.52 32.33 5.46
CA SER A 286 -13.82 33.76 5.30
C SER A 286 -14.73 34.29 6.40
N GLU A 287 -14.97 35.60 6.41
CA GLU A 287 -15.93 36.23 7.35
C GLU A 287 -17.38 35.83 7.06
N ASP A 288 -17.71 35.56 5.79
CA ASP A 288 -19.07 35.20 5.36
C ASP A 288 -19.40 33.74 5.65
N GLY A 289 -18.40 32.84 5.61
CA GLY A 289 -18.58 31.40 5.86
C GLY A 289 -18.31 30.95 7.29
N LYS A 290 -18.01 31.88 8.21
CA LYS A 290 -17.67 31.53 9.61
C LYS A 290 -18.81 30.82 10.37
N ASP A 291 -20.05 31.20 10.08
CA ASP A 291 -21.23 30.62 10.72
C ASP A 291 -21.51 29.21 10.17
N GLU A 292 -21.26 29.01 8.87
CA GLU A 292 -21.28 27.68 8.24
C GLU A 292 -20.19 26.78 8.83
N LEU A 293 -18.95 27.27 8.93
CA LEU A 293 -17.84 26.52 9.53
C LEU A 293 -18.12 26.13 10.99
N ALA A 294 -18.78 27.00 11.76
CA ALA A 294 -19.21 26.69 13.12
C ALA A 294 -20.25 25.55 13.15
N THR A 295 -21.13 25.48 12.14
CA THR A 295 -22.17 24.46 12.00
C THR A 295 -21.59 23.09 11.65
N ILE A 296 -20.50 23.05 10.87
CA ILE A 296 -19.76 21.82 10.56
C ILE A 296 -19.23 21.15 11.83
N GLY A 297 -18.77 21.94 12.80
CA GLY A 297 -18.15 21.47 14.03
C GLY A 297 -16.80 20.78 13.79
N GLY A 298 -15.91 20.75 14.79
CA GLY A 298 -14.65 19.99 14.69
C GLY A 298 -13.60 20.49 13.69
N VAL A 299 -13.89 21.50 12.86
CA VAL A 299 -12.94 22.09 11.91
C VAL A 299 -12.48 23.46 12.40
N SER A 300 -11.19 23.58 12.73
CA SER A 300 -10.58 24.88 13.05
C SER A 300 -10.12 25.61 11.78
N LYS A 301 -10.13 26.94 11.80
CA LYS A 301 -9.57 27.78 10.71
C LYS A 301 -8.09 27.46 10.45
N ALA A 302 -7.34 27.08 11.48
CA ALA A 302 -5.95 26.65 11.34
C ALA A 302 -5.84 25.32 10.58
N THR A 303 -6.68 24.33 10.89
CA THR A 303 -6.71 23.03 10.20
C THR A 303 -7.07 23.21 8.73
N ALA A 304 -8.14 23.95 8.45
CA ALA A 304 -8.58 24.28 7.10
C ALA A 304 -7.48 25.00 6.30
N GLY A 305 -6.76 25.95 6.93
CA GLY A 305 -5.64 26.63 6.31
C GLY A 305 -4.43 25.73 6.01
N VAL A 306 -4.20 24.67 6.79
CA VAL A 306 -3.16 23.67 6.48
C VAL A 306 -3.57 22.84 5.26
N ILE A 307 -4.82 22.38 5.21
CA ILE A 307 -5.36 21.64 4.05
C ILE A 307 -5.27 22.50 2.79
N LEU A 308 -5.64 23.78 2.86
CA LEU A 308 -5.57 24.72 1.75
C LEU A 308 -4.16 24.84 1.16
N ARG A 309 -3.13 24.81 2.01
CA ARG A 309 -1.73 24.83 1.57
C ARG A 309 -1.25 23.50 1.00
N ALA A 310 -1.87 22.38 1.36
CA ALA A 310 -1.55 21.10 0.74
C ALA A 310 -2.11 20.99 -0.69
N LEU A 311 -3.11 21.82 -1.03
CA LEU A 311 -3.76 21.86 -2.36
C LEU A 311 -3.04 22.77 -3.38
N THR A 312 -1.92 23.42 -3.00
CA THR A 312 -1.11 24.31 -3.86
C THR A 312 0.15 23.63 -4.33
#